data_AF-A0A9E1WRU2-F1
#
_entry.id   AF-A0A9E1WRU2-F1
#
_cell.length_a   1.000
_cell.length_b   1.000
_cell.length_c   1.000
_cell.angle_alpha   90.00
_cell.angle_beta   90.00
_cell.angle_gamma   90.00
#
_symmetry.space_group_name_H-M   'P 1'
#
loop_
_entity.id
_entity.type
_entity.pdbx_description
1 polymer ?
#
loop_
_entity_poly.entity_id
_entity_poly.type
_entity_poly.pdbx_seq_one_letter_code
_entity_poly.pdbx_strand_id
1 'polypeptide(L)' 'MIKPFRIDVPDETLNQILSRVRCFPWNAMADLDGWEYGANLAYMKELCAYWLEEFDWRKQETAINQLNH' A
#
# COMPACT_ATOMS: atom_id res chain seq x y z
N MET A 1 19.09 8.89 -26.79
CA MET A 1 18.93 10.08 -25.91
C MET A 1 18.33 9.60 -24.61
N ILE A 2 18.99 9.85 -23.47
CA ILE A 2 18.45 9.50 -22.14
C ILE A 2 17.45 10.60 -21.77
N LYS A 3 16.26 10.20 -21.31
CA LYS A 3 15.22 11.13 -20.85
C LYS A 3 15.16 11.09 -19.33
N PRO A 4 15.08 12.24 -18.64
CA PRO A 4 14.82 12.27 -17.21
C PRO A 4 13.52 11.52 -16.89
N PHE A 5 13.56 10.69 -15.87
CA PHE A 5 12.39 10.01 -15.34
C PHE A 5 11.99 10.63 -14.01
N ARG A 6 10.68 10.76 -13.81
CA ARG A 6 10.06 11.23 -12.56
C ARG A 6 8.82 10.38 -12.33
N ILE A 7 8.68 9.86 -11.12
CA ILE A 7 7.46 9.19 -10.67
C ILE A 7 6.39 10.26 -10.45
N ASP A 8 5.25 10.05 -11.09
CA ASP A 8 4.06 10.89 -10.95
C ASP A 8 2.84 9.98 -11.00
N VAL A 9 2.36 9.56 -9.83
CA VAL A 9 1.19 8.69 -9.71
C VAL A 9 -0.08 9.54 -9.61
N PRO A 10 -1.07 9.36 -10.50
CA PRO A 10 -2.33 10.11 -10.43
C PRO A 10 -3.09 9.87 -9.13
N ASP A 11 -3.74 10.92 -8.60
CA ASP A 11 -4.62 10.80 -7.41
C ASP A 11 -5.71 9.73 -7.61
N GLU A 12 -6.21 9.59 -8.84
CA GLU A 12 -7.19 8.56 -9.18
C GLU A 12 -6.65 7.15 -8.89
N THR A 13 -5.39 6.87 -9.22
CA THR A 13 -4.76 5.58 -8.94
C THR A 13 -4.65 5.34 -7.44
N LEU A 14 -4.25 6.35 -6.66
CA LEU A 14 -4.17 6.24 -5.20
C LEU A 14 -5.55 5.97 -4.59
N ASN A 15 -6.58 6.69 -5.04
CA ASN A 15 -7.95 6.52 -4.59
C ASN A 15 -8.49 5.12 -4.92
N GLN A 16 -8.20 4.59 -6.11
CA GLN A 16 -8.57 3.24 -6.50
C GLN A 16 -7.88 2.18 -5.61
N ILE A 17 -6.59 2.37 -5.29
CA ILE A 17 -5.86 1.47 -4.38
C ILE A 17 -6.48 1.51 -2.98
N LEU A 18 -6.66 2.70 -2.39
CA LEU A 18 -7.24 2.84 -1.04
C LEU A 18 -8.66 2.29 -0.96
N SER A 19 -9.47 2.45 -2.02
CA SER A 19 -10.80 1.85 -2.11
C SER A 19 -10.74 0.31 -2.05
N ARG A 20 -9.80 -0.30 -2.77
CA ARG A 20 -9.60 -1.77 -2.76
C ARG A 20 -9.11 -2.28 -1.41
N VAL A 21 -8.20 -1.56 -0.76
CA VAL A 21 -7.72 -1.90 0.60
C VAL A 21 -8.88 -1.85 1.60
N ARG A 22 -9.71 -0.79 1.55
CA ARG A 22 -10.86 -0.62 2.44
C ARG A 22 -11.93 -1.71 2.25
N CYS A 23 -12.14 -2.13 1.01
CA CYS A 23 -13.19 -3.09 0.65
C CYS A 23 -12.70 -4.55 0.65
N PHE A 24 -11.53 -4.85 1.21
CA PHE A 24 -11.02 -6.21 1.22
C PHE A 24 -11.96 -7.17 1.99
N PRO A 25 -12.37 -8.30 1.39
CA PRO A 25 -13.30 -9.24 2.00
C PRO A 25 -12.58 -10.13 3.03
N TRP A 26 -12.50 -9.68 4.29
CA TRP A 26 -11.80 -10.40 5.36
C TRP A 26 -12.32 -11.82 5.63
N ASN A 27 -13.58 -12.11 5.31
CA ASN A 27 -14.16 -13.44 5.41
C ASN A 27 -13.50 -14.47 4.48
N ALA A 28 -12.72 -14.03 3.48
CA ALA A 28 -11.94 -14.90 2.63
C ALA A 28 -10.62 -15.37 3.29
N MET A 29 -10.20 -14.77 4.40
CA MET A 29 -9.02 -15.18 5.15
C MET A 29 -9.40 -16.04 6.35
N ALA A 30 -8.68 -17.13 6.56
CA ALA A 30 -8.82 -17.94 7.75
C ALA A 30 -8.27 -17.19 8.97
N ASP A 31 -9.02 -17.21 10.08
CA ASP A 31 -8.59 -16.66 11.36
C ASP A 31 -7.73 -17.70 12.10
N LEU A 32 -6.49 -17.82 11.65
CA LEU A 32 -5.49 -18.71 12.22
C LEU A 32 -4.43 -17.87 12.94
N ASP A 33 -4.05 -18.32 14.13
CA ASP A 33 -2.95 -17.74 14.88
C ASP A 33 -1.59 -18.04 14.23
N GLY A 34 -0.56 -17.26 14.60
CA GLY A 34 0.81 -17.51 14.17
C GLY A 34 1.11 -17.03 12.74
N TRP A 35 2.18 -17.54 12.12
CA TRP A 35 2.61 -17.17 10.75
C TRP A 35 2.89 -18.40 9.88
N GLU A 36 2.49 -19.58 10.37
CA GLU A 36 2.86 -20.88 9.80
C GLU A 36 2.34 -21.08 8.38
N TYR A 37 1.27 -20.37 8.01
CA TYR A 37 0.62 -20.41 6.70
C TYR A 37 0.70 -19.07 5.95
N GLY A 38 1.61 -18.18 6.37
CA GLY A 38 1.77 -16.83 5.82
C GLY A 38 1.33 -15.75 6.80
N ALA A 39 1.23 -14.51 6.29
CA ALA A 39 0.81 -13.37 7.11
C ALA A 39 -0.59 -13.60 7.68
N ASN A 40 -0.73 -13.47 8.99
CA ASN A 40 -2.01 -13.72 9.66
C ASN A 40 -2.99 -12.56 9.53
N LEU A 41 -4.25 -12.86 9.86
CA LEU A 41 -5.36 -11.92 9.76
C LEU A 41 -5.13 -10.66 10.60
N ALA A 42 -4.61 -10.79 11.82
CA ALA A 42 -4.37 -9.67 12.71
C ALA A 42 -3.37 -8.69 12.11
N TYR A 43 -2.22 -9.19 11.66
CA TYR A 43 -1.18 -8.37 11.03
C TYR A 43 -1.66 -7.73 9.73
N MET A 44 -2.38 -8.48 8.88
CA MET A 44 -2.90 -7.92 7.62
C MET A 44 -3.90 -6.79 7.88
N LYS A 45 -4.75 -6.90 8.90
CA LYS A 45 -5.65 -5.81 9.30
C LYS A 45 -4.89 -4.58 9.77
N GLU A 46 -3.85 -4.76 10.60
CA GLU A 46 -2.99 -3.67 11.07
C GLU A 46 -2.29 -2.97 9.89
N LEU A 47 -1.71 -3.74 8.98
CA LEU A 47 -1.05 -3.21 7.79
C LEU A 47 -2.03 -2.42 6.89
N CYS A 48 -3.24 -2.94 6.68
CA CYS A 48 -4.27 -2.24 5.93
C CYS A 48 -4.72 -0.96 6.64
N ALA A 49 -4.84 -0.95 7.97
CA ALA A 49 -5.15 0.25 8.74
C ALA A 49 -4.06 1.31 8.57
N TYR A 50 -2.78 0.93 8.73
CA TYR A 50 -1.65 1.82 8.49
C TYR A 50 -1.68 2.44 7.09
N TRP A 51 -1.99 1.66 6.05
CA TRP A 51 -2.13 2.16 4.68
C TRP A 51 -3.27 3.17 4.51
N LEU A 52 -4.38 2.97 5.21
CA LEU A 52 -5.57 3.83 5.10
C LEU A 52 -5.47 5.11 5.93
N GLU A 53 -4.73 5.09 7.02
CA GLU A 53 -4.79 6.12 8.06
C GLU A 53 -3.47 6.90 8.22
N GLU A 54 -2.32 6.27 7.96
CA GLU A 54 -1.02 6.82 8.34
C GLU A 54 -0.04 6.97 7.16
N PHE A 55 -0.13 6.08 6.16
CA PHE A 55 0.83 6.06 5.07
C PHE A 55 0.61 7.21 4.06
N ASP A 56 1.55 8.16 4.05
CA ASP A 56 1.56 9.27 3.09
C ASP A 56 2.37 8.92 1.83
N TRP A 57 1.67 8.51 0.76
CA TRP A 57 2.29 8.25 -0.54
C TRP A 57 3.00 9.48 -1.12
N ARG A 58 2.44 10.69 -0.98
CA ARG A 58 3.01 11.90 -1.60
C ARG A 58 4.34 12.27 -0.97
N LYS A 59 4.49 12.02 0.34
CA LYS A 59 5.80 12.10 1.02
C LYS A 59 6.80 11.10 0.45
N GLN A 60 6.40 9.84 0.24
CA GLN A 60 7.30 8.82 -0.32
C GLN A 60 7.66 9.10 -1.77
N GLU A 61 6.70 9.50 -2.61
CA GLU A 61 6.92 9.88 -4.00
C GLU A 61 7.91 11.03 -4.11
N THR A 62 7.82 12.02 -3.21
CA THR A 62 8.80 13.11 -3.15
C THR A 62 10.20 12.60 -2.80
N ALA A 63 10.31 11.73 -1.80
CA ALA A 63 11.60 11.17 -1.38
C ALA A 63 12.23 10.28 -2.47
N ILE A 64 11.44 9.44 -3.14
CA ILE A 64 11.93 8.56 -4.21
C ILE A 64 12.41 9.38 -5.41
N ASN A 65 11.70 10.44 -5.78
CA ASN A 65 12.07 11.35 -6.86
C ASN A 65 13.35 12.18 -6.58
N GLN A 66 13.95 12.09 -5.39
CA GLN A 66 15.27 12.68 -5.10
C GLN A 66 16.43 11.76 -5.51
N LEU A 67 16.13 10.50 -5.87
CA LEU A 67 17.12 9.52 -6.32
C LEU A 67 17.36 9.66 -7.83
N ASN A 68 18.52 9.22 -8.30
CA ASN A 68 18.82 9.17 -9.73
C ASN A 68 18.01 8.06 -10.40
N HIS A 69 17.43 8.37 -11.57
CA HIS A 69 16.60 7.47 -12.37
C HIS A 69 17.12 7.35 -13.81
#